data_AF-A0A2N0NGE7-F1
#
_entry.id   AF-A0A2N0NGE7-F1
#
_cell.length_a   1.000
_cell.length_b   1.000
_cell.length_c   1.000
_cell.angle_alpha   90.00
_cell.angle_beta   90.00
_cell.angle_gamma   90.00
#
_symmetry.space_group_name_H-M   'P 1'
#
loop_
_entity.id
_entity.type
_entity.pdbx_description
1 polymer ?
#
loop_
_entity_poly.entity_id
_entity_poly.type
_entity_poly.pdbx_seq_one_letter_code
_entity_poly.pdbx_strand_id
1 'polypeptide(L)'
;MVFQHQMPFNLYENKNDENQNSSPLELFGMNQMISNTLDIFDSVLDNLLNVQINSQGIAIYQTNFDMAIVHDEILNRVEHRCKVEPPNVVILEPGGVPNSDKGIFESLEMYKKDFELTSEQYLDVVADEAIFQRIIKLTDQ
;
A
#
# COMPACT_ATOMS: atom_id res chain seq x y z
N MET A 1 -10.21 -12.02 12.58
CA MET A 1 -11.19 -11.44 11.64
C MET A 1 -10.44 -11.11 10.36
N VAL A 2 -10.89 -11.64 9.24
CA VAL A 2 -10.27 -11.40 7.93
C VAL A 2 -11.31 -10.78 7.01
N PHE A 3 -10.88 -9.80 6.21
CA PHE A 3 -11.69 -9.17 5.19
C PHE A 3 -11.37 -9.82 3.85
N GLN A 4 -12.37 -10.45 3.23
CA GLN A 4 -12.23 -11.05 1.91
C GLN A 4 -12.80 -10.08 0.86
N HIS A 5 -11.99 -9.75 -0.14
CA HIS A 5 -12.39 -8.97 -1.31
C HIS A 5 -12.22 -9.78 -2.58
N GLN A 6 -13.07 -9.51 -3.57
CA GLN A 6 -12.74 -9.84 -4.94
C GLN A 6 -11.68 -8.83 -5.43
N MET A 7 -10.54 -9.33 -5.90
CA MET A 7 -9.51 -8.47 -6.46
C MET A 7 -10.05 -7.76 -7.71
N PRO A 8 -9.76 -6.46 -7.89
CA PRO A 8 -10.25 -5.71 -9.05
C PRO A 8 -9.60 -6.14 -10.36
N PHE A 9 -8.58 -7.00 -10.29
CA PHE A 9 -7.87 -7.59 -11.42
C PHE A 9 -7.48 -9.04 -11.09
N ASN A 10 -7.30 -9.86 -12.13
CA ASN A 10 -6.84 -11.23 -12.00
C ASN A 10 -5.30 -11.26 -11.83
N LEU A 11 -4.83 -11.84 -10.72
CA LEU A 11 -3.38 -11.94 -10.43
C LEU A 11 -2.63 -12.78 -11.48
N TYR A 12 -3.24 -13.85 -11.98
CA TYR A 12 -2.59 -14.74 -12.94
C TYR A 12 -2.47 -14.14 -14.34
N GLU A 13 -3.41 -13.29 -14.74
CA GLU A 13 -3.37 -12.59 -16.04
C GLU A 13 -2.29 -11.51 -16.07
N ASN A 14 -2.00 -10.90 -14.91
CA ASN A 14 -1.00 -9.83 -14.77
C ASN A 14 0.37 -10.35 -14.27
N LYS A 15 0.60 -11.66 -14.26
CA LYS A 15 1.84 -12.28 -13.77
C LYS A 15 3.09 -11.77 -14.50
N ASN A 16 2.95 -11.38 -15.76
CA ASN A 16 4.05 -10.83 -16.56
C ASN A 16 4.35 -9.35 -16.27
N ASP A 17 3.45 -8.66 -15.55
CA ASP A 17 3.64 -7.28 -15.07
C ASP A 17 4.23 -7.25 -13.65
N GLU A 18 4.64 -8.41 -13.12
CA GLU A 18 5.38 -8.49 -11.87
C GLU A 18 6.69 -7.69 -12.00
N ASN A 19 6.78 -6.58 -11.27
CA ASN A 19 8.04 -5.87 -11.11
C ASN A 19 9.03 -6.81 -10.40
N GLN A 20 10.13 -7.16 -11.08
CA GLN A 20 11.24 -7.83 -10.41
C GLN A 20 11.85 -6.86 -9.41
N ASN A 21 11.52 -7.02 -8.13
CA ASN A 21 12.18 -6.27 -7.07
C ASN A 21 13.61 -6.80 -6.95
N SER A 22 14.58 -6.02 -7.44
CA SER A 22 15.99 -6.37 -7.38
C SER A 22 16.61 -6.03 -6.02
N SER A 23 15.90 -5.21 -5.21
CA SER A 23 16.31 -4.89 -3.84
C SER A 23 15.13 -4.56 -2.90
N PRO A 24 15.30 -4.70 -1.57
CA PRO A 24 14.32 -4.25 -0.58
C PRO A 24 14.01 -2.74 -0.65
N LEU A 25 14.95 -1.93 -1.14
CA LEU A 25 14.76 -0.48 -1.34
C LEU A 25 13.78 -0.17 -2.48
N GLU A 26 13.66 -1.05 -3.47
CA GLU A 26 12.66 -0.89 -4.54
C GLU A 26 11.26 -1.30 -4.05
N LEU A 27 11.18 -2.21 -3.08
CA LEU A 27 9.93 -2.70 -2.50
C LEU A 27 9.35 -1.75 -1.46
N PHE A 28 10.17 -1.27 -0.51
CA PHE A 28 9.72 -0.42 0.61
C PHE A 28 10.26 1.01 0.57
N GLY A 29 11.12 1.34 -0.39
CA GLY A 29 11.69 2.67 -0.58
C GLY A 29 11.12 3.40 -1.79
N MET A 30 11.80 4.48 -2.19
CA MET A 30 11.37 5.37 -3.27
C MET A 30 11.42 4.65 -4.62
N ASN A 31 10.28 4.13 -5.07
CA ASN A 31 10.13 3.59 -6.42
C ASN A 31 9.50 4.63 -7.37
N GLN A 32 9.44 4.32 -8.67
CA GLN A 32 8.92 5.25 -9.69
C GLN A 32 7.47 5.67 -9.41
N MET A 33 6.63 4.77 -8.88
CA MET A 33 5.24 5.10 -8.53
C MET A 33 5.19 6.13 -7.39
N ILE A 34 5.99 5.94 -6.34
CA ILE A 34 6.07 6.89 -5.23
C ILE A 34 6.64 8.22 -5.70
N SER A 35 7.70 8.22 -6.51
CA SER A 35 8.27 9.44 -7.10
C SER A 35 7.24 10.21 -7.91
N ASN A 36 6.55 9.54 -8.84
CA ASN A 36 5.51 10.15 -9.66
C ASN A 36 4.37 10.71 -8.80
N THR A 37 4.03 10.00 -7.71
CA THR A 37 3.01 10.47 -6.76
C THR A 37 3.48 11.73 -6.06
N LEU A 38 4.71 11.79 -5.57
CA LEU A 38 5.27 12.99 -4.95
C LEU A 38 5.33 14.16 -5.94
N ASP A 39 5.72 13.92 -7.19
CA ASP A 39 5.72 14.94 -8.24
C ASP A 39 4.31 15.52 -8.49
N ILE A 40 3.26 14.69 -8.38
CA ILE A 40 1.87 15.17 -8.45
C ILE A 40 1.54 16.07 -7.26
N PHE A 41 1.92 15.68 -6.03
CA PHE A 41 1.68 16.49 -4.84
C PHE A 41 2.40 17.84 -4.94
N ASP A 42 3.67 17.83 -5.30
CA ASP A 42 4.47 19.05 -5.47
C ASP A 42 3.87 19.95 -6.54
N SER A 43 3.49 19.39 -7.70
CA SER A 43 2.82 20.14 -8.76
C SER A 43 1.50 20.76 -8.30
N VAL A 44 0.67 20.04 -7.54
CA VAL A 44 -0.59 20.59 -7.01
C VAL A 44 -0.31 21.74 -6.06
N LEU A 45 0.63 21.57 -5.13
CA LEU A 45 0.98 22.60 -4.16
C LEU A 45 1.59 23.83 -4.84
N ASP A 46 2.51 23.66 -5.77
CA ASP A 46 3.12 24.76 -6.53
C ASP A 46 2.08 25.58 -7.29
N ASN A 47 1.13 24.90 -7.94
CA ASN A 47 0.05 25.55 -8.69
C ASN A 47 -0.91 26.32 -7.77
N LEU A 48 -1.28 25.75 -6.62
CA LEU A 48 -2.23 26.37 -5.69
C LEU A 48 -1.60 27.50 -4.89
N LEU A 49 -0.35 27.33 -4.43
CA LEU A 49 0.38 28.36 -3.72
C LEU A 49 0.81 29.50 -4.65
N ASN A 50 1.06 29.21 -5.93
CA ASN A 50 1.46 30.17 -6.96
C ASN A 50 2.56 31.11 -6.45
N VAL A 51 3.62 30.51 -5.91
CA VAL A 51 4.70 31.23 -5.24
C VAL A 51 5.45 32.09 -6.26
N GLN A 52 5.60 33.37 -5.96
CA GLN A 52 6.33 34.34 -6.78
C GLN A 52 7.32 35.12 -5.93
N ILE A 53 8.47 35.44 -6.49
CA ILE A 53 9.45 36.29 -5.81
C ILE A 53 9.28 37.71 -6.31
N ASN A 54 9.04 38.64 -5.38
CA ASN A 54 8.91 40.05 -5.72
C ASN A 54 10.29 40.70 -5.97
N SER A 55 10.29 41.97 -6.39
CA SER A 55 11.51 42.73 -6.65
C SER A 55 12.43 42.93 -5.44
N GLN A 56 11.95 42.63 -4.23
CA GLN A 56 12.68 42.71 -2.97
C GLN A 56 13.22 41.34 -2.51
N GLY A 57 13.02 40.28 -3.31
CA GLY A 57 13.43 38.93 -2.96
C GLY A 57 12.50 38.23 -1.96
N ILE A 58 11.32 38.79 -1.69
CA ILE A 58 10.35 38.21 -0.76
C ILE A 58 9.38 37.31 -1.53
N ALA A 59 9.14 36.11 -1.01
CA ALA A 59 8.15 35.19 -1.54
C ALA A 59 6.73 35.69 -1.23
N ILE A 60 5.93 35.85 -2.27
CA ILE A 60 4.50 36.11 -2.24
C ILE A 60 3.81 34.83 -2.70
N TYR A 61 2.80 34.40 -1.97
CA TYR A 61 2.05 33.18 -2.26
C TYR A 61 0.60 33.34 -1.84
N GLN A 62 -0.27 32.50 -2.39
CA GLN A 62 -1.68 32.44 -2.01
C GLN A 62 -1.80 31.93 -0.56
N THR A 63 -2.30 32.78 0.32
CA THR A 63 -2.48 32.43 1.74
C THR A 63 -3.89 31.91 2.05
N ASN A 64 -4.85 32.21 1.17
CA ASN A 64 -6.21 31.71 1.26
C ASN A 64 -6.39 30.49 0.36
N PHE A 65 -5.85 29.35 0.80
CA PHE A 65 -6.03 28.07 0.11
C PHE A 65 -6.79 27.11 1.02
N ASP A 66 -7.66 26.31 0.41
CA ASP A 66 -8.53 25.35 1.09
C ASP A 66 -7.98 23.94 0.91
N MET A 67 -7.80 23.21 2.01
CA MET A 67 -7.35 21.81 1.96
C MET A 67 -8.35 20.89 1.25
N ALA A 68 -9.63 21.23 1.18
CA ALA A 68 -10.59 20.50 0.36
C ALA A 68 -10.23 20.60 -1.13
N ILE A 69 -9.82 21.78 -1.60
CA ILE A 69 -9.38 21.99 -2.99
C ILE A 69 -8.08 21.23 -3.27
N VAL A 70 -7.13 21.26 -2.33
CA VAL A 70 -5.87 20.48 -2.45
C VAL A 70 -6.18 18.99 -2.58
N HIS A 71 -7.04 18.47 -1.70
CA HIS A 71 -7.47 17.08 -1.72
C HIS A 71 -8.12 16.68 -3.05
N ASP A 72 -9.04 17.51 -3.56
CA ASP A 72 -9.77 17.22 -4.80
C ASP A 72 -8.84 17.28 -6.02
N GLU A 73 -7.90 18.23 -6.09
CA GLU A 73 -6.88 18.28 -7.15
C GLU A 73 -5.94 17.07 -7.13
N ILE A 74 -5.53 16.60 -5.94
CA ILE A 74 -4.73 15.38 -5.81
C ILE A 74 -5.55 14.17 -6.30
N LEU A 75 -6.79 14.01 -5.84
CA LEU A 75 -7.63 12.88 -6.24
C LEU A 75 -7.94 12.84 -7.74
N ASN A 76 -8.02 14.00 -8.40
CA ASN A 76 -8.22 14.10 -9.85
C ASN A 76 -6.99 13.67 -10.65
N ARG A 77 -5.79 13.72 -10.07
CA ARG A 77 -4.52 13.41 -10.75
C ARG A 77 -3.93 12.06 -10.35
N VAL A 78 -4.25 11.57 -9.15
CA VAL A 78 -3.82 10.27 -8.65
C VAL A 78 -4.87 9.22 -9.02
N GLU A 79 -4.44 8.19 -9.74
CA GLU A 79 -5.29 7.05 -10.06
C GLU A 79 -5.63 6.25 -8.79
N HIS A 80 -6.81 6.49 -8.21
CA HIS A 80 -7.29 5.73 -7.06
C HIS A 80 -7.95 4.42 -7.54
N ARG A 81 -7.17 3.33 -7.54
CA ARG A 81 -7.64 2.00 -7.99
C ARG A 81 -8.48 1.24 -6.96
N CYS A 82 -8.61 1.72 -5.73
CA CYS A 82 -9.38 1.06 -4.68
C CYS A 82 -10.90 1.31 -4.79
N LYS A 83 -11.47 1.16 -5.98
CA LYS A 83 -12.92 1.08 -6.19
C LYS A 83 -13.37 -0.39 -6.13
N VAL A 84 -13.13 -1.00 -4.98
CA VAL A 84 -13.51 -2.40 -4.73
C VAL A 84 -14.83 -2.43 -3.96
N GLU A 85 -15.70 -3.37 -4.31
CA GLU A 85 -16.94 -3.66 -3.58
C GLU A 85 -16.62 -4.02 -2.12
N PRO A 86 -17.44 -3.65 -1.12
CA PRO A 86 -17.16 -3.90 0.28
C PRO A 86 -16.74 -5.36 0.59
N PRO A 87 -15.85 -5.58 1.57
CA PRO A 87 -15.38 -6.92 1.89
C PRO A 87 -16.49 -7.77 2.50
N ASN A 88 -16.43 -9.07 2.23
CA ASN A 88 -17.04 -10.06 3.10
C ASN A 88 -16.20 -10.16 4.39
N VAL A 89 -16.87 -10.09 5.55
CA VAL A 89 -16.22 -10.26 6.85
C VAL A 89 -16.30 -11.74 7.23
N VAL A 90 -15.14 -12.39 7.33
CA VAL A 90 -15.02 -13.77 7.79
C VAL A 90 -14.45 -13.78 9.21
N ILE A 91 -15.20 -14.39 10.13
CA ILE A 91 -14.75 -14.59 11.52
C ILE A 91 -14.03 -15.94 11.56
N LEU A 92 -12.71 -15.87 11.61
CA LEU A 92 -11.81 -17.01 11.78
C LEU A 92 -11.54 -17.30 13.25
N GLU A 93 -10.96 -18.47 13.54
CA GLU A 93 -10.59 -18.82 14.91
C GLU A 93 -9.63 -17.76 15.50
N PRO A 94 -9.74 -17.44 16.80
CA PRO A 94 -8.84 -16.49 17.43
C PRO A 94 -7.45 -17.12 17.59
N GLY A 95 -6.47 -16.57 16.87
CA GLY A 95 -5.06 -16.93 17.01
C GLY A 95 -4.37 -16.26 18.21
N GLY A 96 -3.10 -16.60 18.40
CA GLY A 96 -2.21 -15.92 19.35
C GLY A 96 -1.97 -14.45 18.98
N VAL A 97 -1.37 -13.68 19.89
CA VAL A 97 -1.09 -12.26 19.66
C VAL A 97 -0.02 -12.13 18.55
N PRO A 98 -0.31 -11.49 17.40
CA PRO A 98 0.61 -11.42 16.26
C PRO A 98 1.67 -10.33 16.43
N ASN A 99 2.14 -10.08 17.65
CA ASN A 99 3.17 -9.06 17.95
C ASN A 99 4.60 -9.61 17.98
N SER A 100 4.75 -10.94 17.92
CA SER A 100 6.01 -11.67 17.94
C SER A 100 6.13 -12.53 16.69
N ASP A 101 7.36 -12.89 16.30
CA ASP A 101 7.62 -13.80 15.17
C ASP A 101 6.80 -15.09 15.33
N LYS A 102 6.81 -15.69 16.54
CA LYS A 102 6.00 -16.86 16.88
C LYS A 102 4.50 -16.64 16.65
N GLY A 103 3.95 -15.53 17.15
CA GLY A 103 2.52 -15.24 17.00
C GLY A 103 2.10 -14.98 15.55
N ILE A 104 2.97 -14.36 14.75
CA ILE A 104 2.77 -14.20 13.30
C ILE A 104 2.74 -15.57 12.63
N PHE A 105 3.68 -16.46 12.95
CA PHE A 105 3.77 -17.79 12.36
C PHE A 105 2.57 -18.66 12.73
N GLU A 106 2.18 -18.67 14.00
CA GLU A 106 0.97 -19.37 14.46
C GLU A 106 -0.29 -18.85 13.74
N SER A 107 -0.38 -17.55 13.49
CA SER A 107 -1.50 -16.96 12.75
C SER A 107 -1.52 -17.41 11.28
N LEU A 108 -0.37 -17.50 10.62
CA LEU A 108 -0.28 -17.98 9.24
C LEU A 108 -0.70 -19.45 9.12
N GLU A 109 -0.25 -20.31 10.03
CA GLU A 109 -0.65 -21.72 10.04
C GLU A 109 -2.14 -21.90 10.32
N MET A 110 -2.69 -21.10 11.24
CA MET A 110 -4.13 -21.05 11.48
C MET A 110 -4.90 -20.67 10.21
N TYR A 111 -4.48 -19.63 9.49
CA TYR A 111 -5.12 -19.26 8.23
C TYR A 111 -5.03 -20.36 7.16
N LYS A 112 -3.88 -21.02 7.01
CA LYS A 112 -3.75 -22.16 6.08
C LYS A 112 -4.75 -23.27 6.40
N LYS A 113 -4.93 -23.58 7.69
CA LYS A 113 -5.87 -24.59 8.16
C LYS A 113 -7.32 -24.16 7.92
N ASP A 114 -7.67 -22.92 8.27
CA ASP A 114 -9.04 -22.39 8.13
C ASP A 114 -9.48 -22.28 6.66
N PHE A 115 -8.54 -22.02 5.75
CA PHE A 115 -8.77 -22.02 4.31
C PHE A 115 -8.61 -23.40 3.65
N GLU A 116 -8.31 -24.45 4.44
CA GLU A 116 -8.08 -25.81 3.97
C GLU A 116 -7.06 -25.90 2.81
N LEU A 117 -6.01 -25.08 2.87
CA LEU A 117 -5.01 -25.00 1.81
C LEU A 117 -4.21 -26.31 1.69
N THR A 118 -4.07 -26.82 0.47
CA THR A 118 -3.21 -27.97 0.18
C THR A 118 -1.75 -27.55 0.05
N SER A 119 -0.82 -28.51 0.02
CA SER A 119 0.60 -28.26 -0.14
C SER A 119 0.99 -27.59 -1.47
N GLU A 120 0.09 -27.58 -2.46
CA GLU A 120 0.29 -26.94 -3.76
C GLU A 120 -0.33 -25.54 -3.83
N GLN A 121 -1.07 -25.13 -2.78
CA GLN A 121 -1.70 -23.83 -2.69
C GLN A 121 -0.91 -22.89 -1.77
N TYR A 122 -0.99 -21.60 -2.07
CA TYR A 122 -0.25 -20.56 -1.36
C TYR A 122 -1.23 -19.61 -0.66
N LEU A 123 -0.78 -19.07 0.47
CA LEU A 123 -1.47 -17.99 1.17
C LEU A 123 -0.77 -16.68 0.80
N ASP A 124 -1.44 -15.83 0.04
CA ASP A 124 -0.95 -14.48 -0.25
C ASP A 124 -1.17 -13.57 0.97
N VAL A 125 -0.08 -13.02 1.50
CA VAL A 125 -0.11 -12.17 2.70
C VAL A 125 0.31 -10.75 2.34
N VAL A 126 -0.61 -9.80 2.52
CA VAL A 126 -0.31 -8.37 2.42
C VAL A 126 -0.08 -7.82 3.82
N ALA A 127 1.11 -7.29 4.07
CA ALA A 127 1.48 -6.73 5.36
C ALA A 127 2.47 -5.56 5.20
N ASP A 128 2.68 -4.80 6.28
CA ASP A 128 3.74 -3.79 6.31
C ASP A 128 5.14 -4.42 6.28
N GLU A 129 6.16 -3.57 6.09
CA GLU A 129 7.57 -4.00 6.03
C GLU A 129 7.99 -4.79 7.29
N ALA A 130 7.59 -4.34 8.48
CA ALA A 130 8.03 -4.95 9.72
C ALA A 130 7.49 -6.39 9.87
N ILE A 131 6.25 -6.63 9.44
CA ILE A 131 5.66 -7.97 9.40
C ILE A 131 6.28 -8.79 8.25
N PHE A 132 6.42 -8.21 7.06
CA PHE A 132 7.01 -8.89 5.89
C PHE A 132 8.42 -9.44 6.19
N GLN A 133 9.29 -8.63 6.79
CA GLN A 133 10.64 -9.04 7.19
C GLN A 133 10.63 -10.20 8.20
N ARG A 134 9.62 -10.28 9.07
CA ARG A 134 9.46 -11.40 10.01
C ARG A 134 8.98 -12.66 9.31
N ILE A 135 8.09 -12.54 8.32
CA ILE A 135 7.57 -13.66 7.52
C ILE A 135 8.68 -14.31 6.69
N ILE A 136 9.60 -13.54 6.10
CA ILE A 136 10.73 -14.09 5.33
C ILE A 136 11.59 -15.05 6.17
N LYS A 137 11.73 -14.81 7.48
CA LYS A 137 12.47 -15.72 8.35
C LYS A 137 11.85 -17.13 8.44
N LEU A 138 10.55 -17.26 8.12
CA LEU A 138 9.86 -18.54 8.07
C LEU A 138 10.22 -19.33 6.81
N THR A 139 10.45 -18.65 5.68
CA THR A 139 10.79 -19.30 4.40
C THR A 139 12.24 -19.81 4.34
N ASP A 140 13.10 -19.34 5.25
CA ASP A 140 14.51 -19.76 5.37
C ASP A 140 14.72 -20.97 6.32
N GLN A 141 13.65 -21.60 6.80
CA GLN A 141 13.67 -22.81 7.67
C GLN A 141 13.34 -24.08 6.89
#